data_AF-A0AAD9X6Y4-F1
#
_entry.id   AF-A0AAD9X6Y4-F1
#
_cell.length_a   1.000
_cell.length_b   1.000
_cell.length_c   1.000
_cell.angle_alpha   90.00
_cell.angle_beta   90.00
_cell.angle_gamma   90.00
#
_symmetry.space_group_name_H-M   'P 1'
#
loop_
_entity.id
_entity.type
_entity.pdbx_description
1 polymer ?
#
loop_
_entity_poly.entity_id
_entity_poly.type
_entity_poly.pdbx_seq_one_letter_code
_entity_poly.pdbx_strand_id
1 'polypeptide(L)'
;MALMCIPICRCIADALAWTFCPNRGFSVSSLRRCLEERGSVDNSGNTPLLWLGFVPPKIEIFLWQLLKGGILVREVLFKIGWANLASIDCPLCTSKTESLNHLFFFHCDWSWKLWSEAMGWWDVRFYCNMNLHEWTEGWLGLCASKDNKRDWIVLFYAVRWTIWEFRNAMVFNGFSLSVRS
;
A
#
# COMPACT_ATOMS: atom_id res chain seq x y z
N MET A 1 -2.80 4.61 -24.83
CA MET A 1 -2.36 3.45 -25.64
C MET A 1 -2.76 3.77 -27.07
N ALA A 2 -1.81 4.11 -27.95
CA ALA A 2 -2.13 4.43 -29.33
C ALA A 2 -1.88 3.18 -30.18
N LEU A 3 -2.94 2.61 -30.72
CA LEU A 3 -2.87 1.55 -31.71
C LEU A 3 -2.53 2.20 -33.04
N MET A 4 -1.31 1.98 -33.53
CA MET A 4 -1.01 2.24 -34.93
C MET A 4 -1.54 1.07 -35.76
N CYS A 5 -2.43 1.35 -36.72
CA CYS A 5 -2.80 0.38 -37.76
C CYS A 5 -1.55 0.03 -38.57
N ILE A 6 -0.99 -1.15 -38.31
CA ILE A 6 0.01 -1.77 -39.19
C ILE A 6 -0.79 -2.45 -40.32
N PRO A 7 -0.49 -2.20 -41.60
CA PRO A 7 -1.19 -2.86 -42.69
C PRO A 7 -0.97 -4.37 -42.58
N ILE A 8 -2.07 -5.14 -42.49
CA ILE A 8 -2.04 -6.60 -42.33
C ILE A 8 -1.59 -7.22 -43.66
N CYS A 9 -0.28 -7.43 -43.80
CA CYS A 9 0.30 -8.24 -44.87
C CYS A 9 0.55 -9.65 -44.29
N ARG A 10 -0.15 -10.66 -44.81
CA ARG A 10 -0.19 -12.06 -44.28
C ARG A 10 1.16 -12.82 -44.31
N CYS A 11 2.26 -12.18 -44.65
CA CYS A 11 3.57 -12.82 -44.82
C CYS A 11 4.64 -12.33 -43.83
N ILE A 12 4.29 -11.48 -42.86
CA ILE A 12 5.23 -10.92 -41.87
C ILE A 12 4.82 -11.39 -40.48
N ALA A 13 5.76 -11.99 -39.75
CA ALA A 13 5.54 -12.38 -38.35
C ALA A 13 5.31 -11.14 -37.48
N ASP A 14 4.34 -11.22 -36.57
CA ASP A 14 4.06 -10.13 -35.63
C ASP A 14 5.30 -9.80 -34.79
N ALA A 15 5.63 -8.51 -34.72
CA ALA A 15 6.77 -8.00 -33.95
C ALA A 15 6.30 -6.96 -32.93
N LEU A 16 6.80 -7.08 -31.70
CA LEU A 16 6.62 -6.05 -30.68
C LEU A 16 7.39 -4.79 -31.09
N ALA A 17 6.68 -3.69 -31.37
CA ALA A 17 7.28 -2.42 -31.72
C ALA A 17 7.03 -1.40 -30.60
N TRP A 18 8.12 -0.82 -30.07
CA TRP A 18 8.04 0.25 -29.09
C TRP A 18 7.82 1.58 -29.79
N THR A 19 6.65 2.19 -29.61
CA THR A 19 6.23 3.41 -30.33
C THR A 19 7.00 4.67 -29.91
N PHE A 20 7.73 4.62 -28.80
CA PHE A 20 8.50 5.76 -28.26
C PHE A 20 9.99 5.73 -28.66
N CYS A 21 10.40 4.80 -29.51
CA CYS A 21 11.70 4.78 -30.15
C CYS A 21 11.56 4.80 -31.67
N PRO A 22 12.29 5.68 -32.40
CA PRO A 22 12.32 5.67 -33.88
C PRO A 22 12.74 4.31 -34.46
N ASN A 23 13.56 3.58 -33.72
CA ASN A 23 14.18 2.30 -34.06
C ASN A 23 13.34 1.10 -33.60
N ARG A 24 12.11 1.30 -33.10
CA ARG A 24 11.14 0.28 -32.64
C ARG A 24 11.62 -0.67 -31.53
N GLY A 25 12.86 -0.56 -31.07
CA GLY A 25 13.41 -1.31 -29.95
C GLY A 25 13.03 -0.72 -28.59
N PHE A 26 12.95 -1.58 -27.57
CA PHE A 26 12.75 -1.14 -26.19
C PHE A 26 14.08 -0.65 -25.59
N SER A 27 14.05 0.52 -24.97
CA SER A 27 15.15 1.02 -24.14
C SER A 27 14.60 1.74 -22.92
N VAL A 28 15.19 1.46 -21.76
CA VAL A 28 14.86 2.10 -20.48
C VAL A 28 15.04 3.62 -20.56
N SER A 29 16.03 4.12 -21.31
CA SER A 29 16.25 5.56 -21.48
C SER A 29 15.10 6.24 -22.24
N SER A 30 14.57 5.58 -23.26
CA SER A 30 13.42 6.10 -24.03
C SER A 30 12.12 6.09 -23.24
N LEU A 31 11.90 5.03 -22.44
CA LEU A 31 10.75 4.92 -21.54
C LEU A 31 10.82 5.99 -20.45
N ARG A 32 11.98 6.16 -19.82
CA ARG A 32 12.18 7.16 -18.76
C ARG A 32 11.92 8.57 -19.27
N ARG A 33 12.50 8.94 -20.42
CA ARG A 33 12.24 10.23 -21.07
C ARG A 33 10.75 10.42 -21.38
N CYS A 34 10.07 9.39 -21.89
CA CYS A 34 8.63 9.45 -22.15
C CYS A 34 7.80 9.63 -20.87
N LEU A 35 8.19 9.01 -19.76
CA LEU A 35 7.54 9.19 -18.45
C LEU A 35 7.77 10.59 -17.90
N GLU A 36 8.98 11.14 -18.06
CA GLU A 36 9.34 12.51 -17.67
C GLU A 36 8.57 13.55 -18.52
N GLU A 37 8.48 13.35 -19.84
CA GLU A 37 7.75 14.23 -20.78
C GLU A 37 6.21 14.14 -20.62
N ARG A 38 5.69 12.97 -20.24
CA ARG A 38 4.27 12.78 -19.89
C ARG A 38 3.96 13.18 -18.46
N GLY A 39 4.90 13.81 -17.77
CA GLY A 39 4.87 14.18 -16.35
C GLY A 39 3.75 15.14 -15.99
N SER A 40 2.53 14.62 -15.91
CA SER A 40 1.44 15.05 -15.03
C SER A 40 0.49 13.87 -14.95
N VAL A 41 0.97 12.78 -14.32
CA VAL A 41 0.03 11.86 -13.67
C VAL A 41 -0.65 12.71 -12.61
N ASP A 42 -1.94 12.94 -12.82
CA ASP A 42 -2.82 13.70 -11.95
C ASP A 42 -2.50 13.37 -10.48
N ASN A 43 -1.79 14.28 -9.80
CA ASN A 43 -1.40 14.19 -8.38
C ASN A 43 -2.62 14.56 -7.51
N SER A 44 -3.80 14.08 -7.88
CA SER A 44 -5.05 14.30 -7.15
C SER A 44 -5.16 13.45 -5.88
N GLY A 45 -4.05 12.87 -5.41
CA GLY A 45 -3.95 12.17 -4.13
C GLY A 45 -2.58 12.38 -3.47
N ASN A 46 -2.46 12.00 -2.19
CA ASN A 46 -1.29 12.18 -1.31
C ASN A 46 0.03 11.51 -1.75
N THR A 47 0.21 11.22 -3.04
CA THR A 47 1.43 10.67 -3.63
C THR A 47 2.71 11.42 -3.25
N PRO A 48 2.77 12.76 -3.09
CA PRO A 48 4.03 13.43 -2.74
C PRO A 48 4.51 13.10 -1.31
N LEU A 49 3.57 12.89 -0.38
CA LEU A 49 3.88 12.60 1.02
C LEU A 49 4.24 11.13 1.26
N LEU A 50 4.07 10.27 0.25
CA LEU A 50 4.42 8.85 0.33
C LEU A 50 5.88 8.56 -0.02
N TRP A 51 6.54 9.44 -0.76
CA TRP A 51 7.89 9.24 -1.28
C TRP A 51 8.85 10.27 -0.69
N LEU A 52 9.11 10.16 0.61
CA LEU A 52 9.90 11.14 1.36
C LEU A 52 11.34 10.68 1.63
N GLY A 53 11.62 9.38 1.43
CA GLY A 53 12.95 8.81 1.64
C GLY A 53 13.34 8.66 3.11
N PHE A 54 12.38 8.77 4.04
CA PHE A 54 12.64 8.64 5.48
C PHE A 54 12.68 7.19 5.96
N VAL A 55 12.12 6.26 5.19
CA VAL A 55 12.09 4.83 5.46
C VAL A 55 12.62 4.07 4.24
N PRO A 56 13.03 2.79 4.38
CA PRO A 56 13.46 1.98 3.25
C PRO A 56 12.39 1.94 2.13
N PRO A 57 12.78 1.94 0.84
CA PRO A 57 11.83 1.98 -0.29
C PRO A 57 10.78 0.85 -0.26
N LYS A 58 11.12 -0.32 0.29
CA LYS A 58 10.17 -1.44 0.46
C LYS A 58 8.94 -1.03 1.28
N ILE A 59 9.12 -0.16 2.28
CA ILE A 59 8.05 0.26 3.20
C ILE A 59 7.20 1.36 2.55
N GLU A 60 7.82 2.25 1.77
CA GLU A 60 7.09 3.25 0.97
C GLU A 60 6.21 2.58 -0.09
N ILE A 61 6.76 1.61 -0.83
CA ILE A 61 6.01 0.80 -1.81
C ILE A 61 4.86 0.07 -1.14
N PHE A 62 5.10 -0.52 0.03
CA PHE A 62 4.06 -1.18 0.81
C PHE A 62 2.92 -0.22 1.16
N LEU A 63 3.22 0.99 1.65
CA LEU A 63 2.18 1.95 2.01
C LEU A 63 1.40 2.43 0.77
N TRP A 64 2.11 2.65 -0.34
CA TRP A 64 1.46 2.97 -1.61
C TRP A 64 0.51 1.86 -2.06
N GLN A 65 0.93 0.59 -1.96
CA GLN A 65 0.07 -0.57 -2.24
C GLN A 65 -1.12 -0.62 -1.29
N LEU A 66 -0.92 -0.34 0.00
CA LEU A 66 -1.98 -0.30 1.01
C LEU A 66 -3.08 0.69 0.61
N LEU A 67 -2.68 1.91 0.25
CA LEU A 67 -3.61 2.98 -0.13
C LEU A 67 -4.30 2.73 -1.47
N LYS A 68 -3.67 1.98 -2.38
CA LYS A 68 -4.28 1.52 -3.63
C LYS A 68 -5.12 0.26 -3.48
N GLY A 69 -5.22 -0.31 -2.28
CA GLY A 69 -5.95 -1.54 -2.04
C GLY A 69 -5.29 -2.80 -2.61
N GLY A 70 -3.99 -2.72 -2.94
CA GLY A 70 -3.23 -3.78 -3.62
C GLY A 70 -2.65 -4.84 -2.69
N ILE A 71 -2.90 -4.76 -1.38
CA ILE A 71 -2.37 -5.72 -0.40
C ILE A 71 -3.30 -6.91 -0.26
N LEU A 72 -2.70 -8.11 -0.23
CA LEU A 72 -3.39 -9.39 -0.14
C LEU A 72 -3.84 -9.73 1.30
N VAL A 73 -4.88 -9.04 1.75
CA VAL A 73 -5.67 -9.44 2.95
C VAL A 73 -6.65 -10.57 2.61
N ARG A 74 -7.20 -11.26 3.62
CA ARG A 74 -8.12 -12.40 3.44
C ARG A 74 -9.34 -12.02 2.63
N GLU A 75 -9.90 -10.82 2.81
CA GLU A 75 -11.02 -10.34 1.98
C GLU A 75 -10.66 -10.32 0.49
N VAL A 76 -9.47 -9.84 0.15
CA VAL A 76 -8.99 -9.79 -1.25
C VAL A 76 -8.73 -11.20 -1.78
N LEU A 77 -8.07 -12.06 -0.98
CA LEU A 77 -7.82 -13.46 -1.32
C LEU A 77 -9.11 -14.25 -1.56
N PHE A 78 -10.15 -13.97 -0.78
CA PHE A 78 -11.47 -14.56 -0.95
C PHE A 78 -12.11 -14.10 -2.26
N LYS A 79 -12.08 -12.80 -2.56
CA LYS A 79 -12.64 -12.23 -3.80
C LYS A 79 -11.99 -12.78 -5.06
N ILE A 80 -10.68 -13.08 -5.03
CA ILE A 80 -9.97 -13.68 -6.17
C ILE A 80 -10.08 -15.22 -6.23
N GLY A 81 -10.82 -15.85 -5.31
CA GLY A 81 -11.06 -17.30 -5.33
C GLY A 81 -9.86 -18.15 -4.91
N TRP A 82 -9.03 -17.68 -3.98
CA TRP A 82 -7.87 -18.44 -3.53
C TRP A 82 -8.27 -19.74 -2.80
N ALA A 83 -7.95 -20.90 -3.37
CA ALA A 83 -8.41 -22.20 -2.89
C ALA A 83 -7.88 -22.62 -1.50
N ASN A 84 -6.69 -22.13 -1.10
CA ASN A 84 -6.06 -22.49 0.18
C ASN A 84 -6.47 -21.55 1.34
N LEU A 85 -7.64 -20.91 1.25
CA LEU A 85 -8.13 -19.99 2.27
C LEU A 85 -8.97 -20.73 3.31
N ALA A 86 -8.37 -21.07 4.45
CA ALA A 86 -9.07 -21.81 5.51
C ALA A 86 -10.14 -20.97 6.24
N SER A 87 -9.92 -19.67 6.39
CA SER A 87 -10.85 -18.71 6.99
C SER A 87 -10.63 -17.32 6.40
N ILE A 88 -11.69 -16.49 6.42
CA ILE A 88 -11.66 -15.07 6.04
C ILE A 88 -11.39 -14.14 7.24
N ASP A 89 -11.33 -14.70 8.45
CA ASP A 89 -11.15 -13.94 9.68
C ASP A 89 -9.76 -13.36 9.79
N CYS A 90 -9.67 -12.21 10.47
CA CYS A 90 -8.42 -11.54 10.77
C CYS A 90 -7.48 -12.47 11.57
N PRO A 91 -6.25 -12.74 11.08
CA PRO A 91 -5.28 -13.55 11.81
C PRO A 91 -4.92 -12.97 13.18
N LEU A 92 -5.02 -11.65 13.36
CA LEU A 92 -4.59 -10.96 14.59
C LEU A 92 -5.64 -11.01 15.71
N CYS A 93 -6.91 -10.80 15.39
CA CYS A 93 -7.98 -10.72 16.41
C CYS A 93 -9.02 -11.83 16.30
N THR A 94 -9.06 -12.59 15.20
CA THR A 94 -9.97 -13.73 14.97
C THR A 94 -11.47 -13.44 15.12
N SER A 95 -11.86 -12.17 15.21
CA SER A 95 -13.24 -11.76 15.56
C SER A 95 -14.05 -11.21 14.38
N LYS A 96 -13.38 -10.74 13.33
CA LYS A 96 -14.01 -10.13 12.15
C LYS A 96 -13.23 -10.49 10.88
N THR A 97 -13.88 -10.41 9.73
CA THR A 97 -13.26 -10.56 8.40
C THR A 97 -12.07 -9.61 8.21
N GLU A 98 -10.95 -10.11 7.69
CA GLU A 98 -9.76 -9.29 7.41
C GLU A 98 -9.97 -8.41 6.17
N SER A 99 -10.31 -7.14 6.38
CA SER A 99 -10.23 -6.08 5.38
C SER A 99 -9.06 -5.14 5.67
N LEU A 100 -8.69 -4.26 4.73
CA LEU A 100 -7.62 -3.28 4.94
C LEU A 100 -7.97 -2.27 6.04
N ASN A 101 -9.23 -1.80 6.05
CA ASN A 101 -9.75 -0.96 7.13
C ASN A 101 -9.74 -1.72 8.46
N HIS A 102 -10.05 -3.02 8.46
CA HIS A 102 -9.99 -3.78 9.70
C HIS A 102 -8.56 -3.95 10.21
N LEU A 103 -7.68 -4.49 9.38
CA LEU A 103 -6.33 -4.87 9.77
C LEU A 103 -5.48 -3.66 10.18
N PHE A 104 -5.54 -2.55 9.48
CA PHE A 104 -4.61 -1.43 9.70
C PHE A 104 -5.18 -0.29 10.55
N PHE A 105 -6.34 -0.50 11.17
CA PHE A 105 -7.05 0.59 11.84
C PHE A 105 -7.78 0.15 13.12
N PHE A 106 -8.72 0.98 13.59
CA PHE A 106 -9.42 0.79 14.87
C PHE A 106 -10.40 -0.37 14.91
N HIS A 107 -10.73 -1.02 13.79
CA HIS A 107 -11.67 -2.14 13.85
C HIS A 107 -11.01 -3.45 14.29
N CYS A 108 -9.67 -3.54 14.31
CA CYS A 108 -8.92 -4.65 14.88
C CYS A 108 -8.36 -4.25 16.25
N ASP A 109 -8.72 -5.00 17.28
CA ASP A 109 -8.32 -4.71 18.67
C ASP A 109 -6.79 -4.72 18.84
N TRP A 110 -6.09 -5.59 18.10
CA TRP A 110 -4.64 -5.69 18.15
C TRP A 110 -3.98 -4.45 17.54
N SER A 111 -4.39 -4.07 16.34
CA SER A 111 -3.88 -2.89 15.64
C SER A 111 -4.23 -1.61 16.38
N TRP A 112 -5.42 -1.54 17.00
CA TRP A 112 -5.82 -0.40 17.80
C TRP A 112 -4.95 -0.21 19.05
N LYS A 113 -4.59 -1.30 19.75
CA LYS A 113 -3.66 -1.23 20.89
C LYS A 113 -2.33 -0.62 20.46
N LEU A 114 -1.76 -1.10 19.36
CA LEU A 114 -0.49 -0.57 18.85
C LEU A 114 -0.59 0.91 18.46
N TRP A 115 -1.67 1.30 17.78
CA TRP A 115 -1.92 2.71 17.46
C TRP A 115 -2.13 3.59 18.69
N SER A 116 -2.81 3.07 19.72
CA SER A 116 -3.06 3.79 20.97
C SER A 116 -1.75 4.10 21.70
N GLU A 117 -0.83 3.14 21.76
CA GLU A 117 0.52 3.36 22.30
C GLU A 117 1.29 4.42 21.50
N ALA A 118 1.32 4.28 20.16
CA ALA A 118 2.02 5.20 19.27
C ALA A 118 1.47 6.64 19.37
N MET A 119 0.14 6.79 19.46
CA MET A 119 -0.52 8.08 19.66
C MET A 119 -0.23 8.67 21.04
N GLY A 120 -0.12 7.83 22.08
CA GLY A 120 0.24 8.24 23.43
C GLY A 120 1.61 8.90 23.53
N TRP A 121 2.58 8.49 22.71
CA TRP A 121 3.91 9.11 22.67
C TRP A 121 3.90 10.57 22.17
N TRP A 122 2.86 11.00 21.48
CA TRP A 122 2.79 12.31 20.82
C TRP A 122 1.59 13.15 21.24
N ASP A 123 0.83 12.70 22.25
CA ASP A 123 -0.40 13.32 22.76
C ASP A 123 -1.39 13.68 21.64
N VAL A 124 -1.57 12.77 20.67
CA VAL A 124 -2.52 12.96 19.56
C VAL A 124 -3.74 12.07 19.75
N ARG A 125 -4.91 12.59 19.40
CA ARG A 125 -6.17 11.84 19.39
C ARG A 125 -6.79 11.89 18.01
N PHE A 126 -7.10 10.71 17.46
CA PHE A 126 -7.84 10.59 16.20
C PHE A 126 -9.25 10.06 16.46
N TYR A 127 -10.21 10.58 15.69
CA TYR A 127 -11.61 10.18 15.79
C TYR A 127 -11.85 8.82 15.12
N CYS A 128 -12.70 8.00 15.76
CA CYS A 128 -12.93 6.59 15.46
C CYS A 128 -13.86 6.28 14.25
N ASN A 129 -14.17 7.27 13.41
CA ASN A 129 -15.14 7.13 12.31
C ASN A 129 -14.59 7.39 10.90
N MET A 130 -13.29 7.62 10.75
CA MET A 130 -12.66 7.74 9.44
C MET A 130 -12.53 6.40 8.73
N ASN A 131 -12.15 6.40 7.45
CA ASN A 131 -11.62 5.22 6.75
C ASN A 131 -10.08 5.29 6.65
N LEU A 132 -9.45 4.22 6.14
CA LEU A 132 -7.99 4.12 5.98
C LEU A 132 -7.38 5.31 5.22
N HIS A 133 -8.05 5.80 4.19
CA HIS A 133 -7.56 6.91 3.38
C HIS A 133 -7.62 8.21 4.19
N GLU A 134 -8.82 8.60 4.64
CA GLU A 134 -9.06 9.80 5.46
C GLU A 134 -8.12 9.89 6.67
N TRP A 135 -7.92 8.76 7.35
CA TRP A 135 -7.02 8.71 8.49
C TRP A 135 -5.55 8.88 8.10
N THR A 136 -5.15 8.34 6.95
CA THR A 136 -3.81 8.57 6.41
C THR A 136 -3.62 10.03 6.03
N GLU A 137 -4.61 10.67 5.42
CA GLU A 137 -4.54 12.10 5.09
C GLU A 137 -4.48 12.95 6.37
N GLY A 138 -5.30 12.63 7.36
CA GLY A 138 -5.30 13.31 8.65
C GLY A 138 -3.94 13.18 9.35
N TRP A 139 -3.37 11.98 9.39
CA TRP A 139 -2.06 11.76 10.00
C TRP A 139 -0.95 12.53 9.29
N LEU A 140 -0.89 12.42 7.96
CA LEU A 140 0.12 13.12 7.17
C LEU A 140 -0.08 14.64 7.17
N GLY A 141 -1.33 15.12 7.24
CA GLY A 141 -1.66 16.53 7.34
C GLY A 141 -1.19 17.18 8.65
N LEU A 142 -1.24 16.45 9.77
CA LEU A 142 -0.67 16.91 11.04
C LEU A 142 0.86 17.02 11.02
N CYS A 143 1.54 16.46 10.01
CA CYS A 143 3.01 16.56 9.90
C CYS A 143 3.48 18.02 9.87
N ALA A 144 2.71 18.93 9.25
CA ALA A 144 3.10 20.33 9.14
C ALA A 144 3.23 21.05 10.49
N SER A 145 2.48 20.62 11.51
CA SER A 145 2.44 21.23 12.84
C SER A 145 3.38 20.60 13.86
N LYS A 146 4.15 19.56 13.48
CA LYS A 146 5.08 18.87 14.36
C LYS A 146 6.51 19.37 14.16
N ASP A 147 7.20 19.65 15.26
CA ASP A 147 8.61 20.07 15.27
C ASP A 147 9.54 19.00 14.69
N ASN A 148 9.18 17.72 14.84
CA ASN A 148 9.94 16.58 14.34
C ASN A 148 9.15 15.78 13.30
N LYS A 149 9.06 16.36 12.10
CA LYS A 149 8.34 15.81 10.94
C LYS A 149 8.80 14.41 10.55
N ARG A 150 10.13 14.19 10.58
CA ARG A 150 10.72 12.91 10.21
C ARG A 150 10.22 11.81 11.11
N ASP A 151 10.31 11.99 12.43
CA ASP A 151 9.93 10.93 13.38
C ASP A 151 8.42 10.69 13.37
N TRP A 152 7.62 11.75 13.19
CA TRP A 152 6.16 11.63 12.99
C TRP A 152 5.79 10.75 11.79
N ILE A 153 6.47 10.96 10.67
CA ILE A 153 6.28 10.18 9.45
C ILE A 153 6.80 8.76 9.63
N VAL A 154 8.02 8.60 10.16
CA VAL A 154 8.63 7.28 10.38
C VAL A 154 7.75 6.42 11.30
N LEU A 155 7.19 7.00 12.36
CA LEU A 155 6.26 6.30 13.25
C LEU A 155 5.04 5.76 12.49
N PHE A 156 4.45 6.58 11.61
CA PHE A 156 3.32 6.16 10.78
C PHE A 156 3.63 4.93 9.93
N TYR A 157 4.77 4.97 9.23
CA TYR A 157 5.23 3.86 8.41
C TYR A 157 5.55 2.62 9.27
N ALA A 158 6.27 2.83 10.38
CA ALA A 158 6.74 1.76 11.24
C ALA A 158 5.57 0.97 11.86
N VAL A 159 4.54 1.64 12.36
CA VAL A 159 3.37 0.97 12.94
C VAL A 159 2.65 0.12 11.89
N ARG A 160 2.37 0.68 10.70
CA ARG A 160 1.70 -0.07 9.62
C ARG A 160 2.53 -1.24 9.14
N TRP A 161 3.84 -1.04 8.96
CA TRP A 161 4.75 -2.10 8.53
C TRP A 161 4.83 -3.21 9.58
N THR A 162 4.90 -2.86 10.87
CA THR A 162 4.92 -3.82 11.98
C THR A 162 3.65 -4.67 12.01
N ILE A 163 2.46 -4.07 11.84
CA ILE A 163 1.19 -4.80 11.74
C ILE A 163 1.27 -5.82 10.59
N TRP A 164 1.77 -5.39 9.43
CA TRP A 164 1.87 -6.25 8.26
C TRP A 164 2.86 -7.40 8.44
N GLU A 165 4.06 -7.14 8.95
CA GLU A 165 5.05 -8.18 9.23
C GLU A 165 4.54 -9.17 10.27
N PHE A 166 3.93 -8.70 11.35
CA PHE A 166 3.40 -9.56 12.39
C PHE A 166 2.24 -10.42 11.87
N ARG A 167 1.30 -9.83 11.13
CA ARG A 167 0.23 -10.58 10.45
C ARG A 167 0.80 -11.64 9.52
N ASN A 168 1.78 -11.30 8.69
CA ASN A 168 2.38 -12.27 7.76
C ASN A 168 3.13 -13.39 8.49
N ALA A 169 3.81 -13.07 9.59
CA ALA A 169 4.42 -14.09 10.44
C ALA A 169 3.36 -15.06 11.01
N MET A 170 2.18 -14.58 11.43
CA MET A 170 1.09 -15.47 11.87
C MET A 170 0.57 -16.35 10.74
N VAL A 171 0.44 -15.81 9.52
CA VAL A 171 -0.09 -16.56 8.37
C VAL A 171 0.90 -17.61 7.86
N PHE A 172 2.20 -17.30 7.80
CA PHE A 172 3.20 -18.16 7.17
C PHE A 172 4.03 -18.99 8.15
N ASN A 173 4.24 -18.50 9.39
CA ASN A 173 5.10 -19.17 10.38
C ASN A 173 4.29 -19.86 11.48
N GLY A 174 2.95 -19.88 11.39
CA GLY A 174 2.09 -20.64 12.30
C GLY A 174 2.02 -20.10 13.73
N PHE A 175 2.42 -18.86 13.98
CA PHE A 175 2.24 -18.23 15.29
C PHE A 175 0.74 -18.02 15.56
N SER A 176 0.24 -18.64 16.62
CA SER A 176 -1.08 -18.31 17.20
C SER A 176 -0.86 -17.47 18.46
N LEU A 177 -1.64 -16.38 18.57
CA LEU A 177 -1.67 -15.61 19.81
C LEU A 177 -2.46 -16.43 20.84
N SER A 178 -1.77 -17.03 21.82
CA SER A 178 -2.45 -17.51 23.02
C SER A 178 -2.85 -16.27 23.84
N VAL A 179 -4.09 -15.81 23.69
CA VAL A 179 -4.63 -14.76 24.55
C VAL A 179 -4.81 -15.38 25.94
N ARG A 180 -3.91 -15.04 26.89
CA ARG A 180 -4.20 -15.21 28.32
C ARG A 180 -5.15 -14.07 28.70
N SER A 181 -6.40 -14.45 28.95
CA SER A 181 -7.43 -13.64 29.61
C SER A 181 -6.99 -13.21 31.01
#